data_AF-A0A8K0P4I3-F1
#
_entry.id   AF-A0A8K0P4I3-F1
#
_cell.length_a   1.000
_cell.length_b   1.000
_cell.length_c   1.000
_cell.angle_alpha   90.00
_cell.angle_beta   90.00
_cell.angle_gamma   90.00
#
_symmetry.space_group_name_H-M   'P 1'
#
loop_
_entity.id
_entity.type
_entity.pdbx_description
1 polymer ?
#
loop_
_entity_poly.entity_id
_entity_poly.type
_entity_poly.pdbx_seq_one_letter_code
_entity_poly.pdbx_strand_id
1 'polypeptide(L)' 'MESVLRIAYRLDIKSWRIKRTQKTATEAKKKEVQEKLRREMNLLVDLPKQGYGSSNTGNVAGGFFQNPELASEVTGINID' A
#
# COMPACT_ATOMS: atom_id res chain seq x y z
N MET A 1 -6.72 -6.03 2.27
CA MET A 1 -5.39 -5.41 2.09
C MET A 1 -5.41 -4.35 1.00
N GLU A 2 -5.78 -4.67 -0.24
CA GLU A 2 -5.67 -3.73 -1.38
C GLU A 2 -6.42 -2.40 -1.17
N SER A 3 -7.60 -2.42 -0.54
CA SER A 3 -8.33 -1.18 -0.19
C SER A 3 -7.57 -0.30 0.79
N VAL A 4 -6.91 -0.88 1.79
CA VAL A 4 -6.09 -0.16 2.79
C VAL A 4 -4.91 0.52 2.10
N LEU A 5 -4.20 -0.21 1.24
CA LEU A 5 -3.09 0.34 0.45
C LEU A 5 -3.55 1.51 -0.43
N ARG A 6 -4.70 1.37 -1.10
CA ARG A 6 -5.28 2.44 -1.92
C ARG A 6 -5.65 3.69 -1.13
N ILE A 7 -6.05 3.55 0.14
CA ILE A 7 -6.32 4.69 1.03
C ILE A 7 -4.99 5.30 1.47
N ALA A 8 -4.02 4.48 1.88
CA ALA A 8 -2.68 4.90 2.32
C ALA A 8 -1.98 5.77 1.27
N TYR A 9 -2.03 5.39 0.00
CA TYR A 9 -1.41 6.15 -1.10
C TYR A 9 -2.05 7.53 -1.32
N ARG A 10 -3.25 7.76 -0.79
CA ARG A 10 -4.07 8.94 -1.01
C ARG A 10 -4.26 9.77 0.25
N LEU A 11 -3.60 9.44 1.35
CA LEU A 11 -3.74 10.14 2.64
C LEU A 11 -3.46 11.64 2.53
N ASP A 12 -2.50 12.03 1.69
CA ASP A 12 -2.16 13.45 1.48
C ASP A 12 -3.22 14.20 0.66
N ILE A 13 -3.87 13.50 -0.27
CA ILE A 13 -4.83 14.09 -1.23
C ILE A 13 -6.26 14.07 -0.68
N LYS A 14 -6.57 13.10 0.19
CA LYS A 14 -7.88 12.88 0.83
C LYS A 14 -9.06 12.87 -0.15
N SER A 15 -8.83 12.33 -1.35
CA SER A 15 -9.85 12.20 -2.38
C SER A 15 -9.83 10.81 -3.01
N TRP A 16 -11.02 10.30 -3.35
CA TRP A 16 -11.14 8.99 -4.00
C TRP A 16 -10.65 9.05 -5.45
N ARG A 17 -11.02 10.11 -6.18
CA ARG A 17 -10.65 10.32 -7.58
C ARG A 17 -9.38 11.18 -7.68
N ILE A 18 -8.29 10.55 -8.13
CA ILE A 18 -7.02 11.23 -8.36
C ILE A 18 -7.05 12.00 -9.68
N LYS A 19 -6.84 13.32 -9.61
CA LYS A 19 -6.70 14.18 -10.79
C LYS A 19 -5.31 13.98 -11.43
N ARG A 20 -5.16 14.31 -12.72
CA ARG A 20 -3.85 14.18 -13.41
C ARG A 20 -2.73 14.94 -12.71
N THR A 21 -3.03 16.12 -12.16
CA THR A 21 -2.07 16.95 -11.40
C THR A 21 -1.59 16.29 -10.11
N GLN A 22 -2.37 15.37 -9.54
CA GLN A 22 -2.08 14.67 -8.28
C GLN A 22 -1.45 13.29 -8.50
N LYS A 23 -1.39 12.82 -9.76
CA LYS A 23 -0.89 11.48 -10.10
C LYS A 23 0.56 11.30 -9.63
N THR A 24 1.43 12.25 -9.92
CA THR A 24 2.86 12.17 -9.55
C THR A 24 3.05 12.06 -8.04
N ALA A 25 2.32 12.86 -7.26
CA ALA A 25 2.38 12.81 -5.79
C ALA A 25 1.86 11.46 -5.25
N THR A 26 0.76 10.95 -5.81
CA THR A 26 0.20 9.65 -5.42
C THR A 26 1.18 8.50 -5.72
N GLU A 27 1.82 8.52 -6.88
CA GLU A 27 2.80 7.49 -7.26
C GLU A 27 4.07 7.57 -6.40
N ALA A 28 4.50 8.78 -6.02
CA ALA A 28 5.61 8.94 -5.07
C ALA A 28 5.26 8.35 -3.70
N LYS A 29 4.06 8.64 -3.18
CA LYS A 29 3.58 8.08 -1.91
C LYS A 29 3.44 6.57 -1.97
N LYS A 30 2.91 6.04 -3.09
CA LYS A 30 2.82 4.61 -3.34
C LYS A 30 4.20 3.93 -3.26
N LYS A 31 5.21 4.48 -3.94
CA LYS A 31 6.58 3.95 -3.88
C LYS A 31 7.16 4.00 -2.47
N GLU A 32 6.97 5.09 -1.74
CA GLU A 32 7.42 5.20 -0.34
C GLU A 32 6.82 4.08 0.53
N VAL A 33 5.51 3.88 0.45
CA VAL A 33 4.82 2.85 1.24
C VAL A 33 5.24 1.44 0.81
N GLN A 34 5.42 1.18 -0.50
CA GLN A 34 5.91 -0.10 -1.00
C GLN A 34 7.32 -0.43 -0.48
N GLU A 35 8.23 0.55 -0.50
CA GLU A 35 9.59 0.37 0.01
C GLU A 35 9.62 0.15 1.53
N LYS A 36 8.79 0.88 2.29
CA LYS A 36 8.65 0.65 3.74
C LYS A 36 8.11 -0.75 4.05
N LEU A 37 7.06 -1.20 3.35
CA LEU A 37 6.53 -2.56 3.54
C LEU A 37 7.55 -3.64 3.17
N ARG A 38 8.37 -3.40 2.15
CA ARG A 38 9.48 -4.28 1.80
C ARG A 38 10.56 -4.29 2.88
N ARG A 39 10.95 -3.13 3.41
CA ARG A 39 12.04 -3.01 4.40
C ARG A 39 11.65 -3.52 5.78
N GLU A 40 10.47 -3.14 6.27
CA GLU A 40 10.04 -3.40 7.65
C GLU A 40 9.30 -4.73 7.79
N MET A 41 8.55 -5.16 6.76
CA MET A 41 7.71 -6.38 6.83
C MET A 41 8.16 -7.48 5.86
N ASN A 42 9.18 -7.23 5.03
CA ASN A 42 9.60 -8.14 3.95
C ASN A 42 8.45 -8.50 2.98
N LEU A 43 7.52 -7.56 2.75
CA LEU A 43 6.34 -7.76 1.90
C LEU A 43 6.46 -7.00 0.57
N LEU A 44 6.19 -7.70 -0.54
CA LEU A 44 6.11 -7.11 -1.87
C LEU A 44 4.65 -6.90 -2.29
N VAL A 45 4.19 -5.66 -2.26
CA VAL A 45 2.79 -5.30 -2.53
C VAL A 45 2.62 -4.48 -3.81
N ASP A 46 1.46 -4.62 -4.44
CA ASP A 46 0.98 -3.81 -5.58
C ASP A 46 1.94 -3.71 -6.79
N LEU A 47 2.67 -4.81 -7.04
CA LEU A 47 3.52 -5.00 -8.21
C LEU A 47 2.82 -5.87 -9.25
N PRO A 48 2.79 -5.48 -10.54
CA PRO A 48 2.22 -6.31 -11.59
C PRO A 48 3.04 -7.59 -11.76
N LYS A 49 2.35 -8.73 -11.85
CA LYS A 49 2.94 -10.04 -12.17
C LYS A 49 2.42 -10.51 -13.52
N GLN A 50 3.34 -10.77 -14.45
CA GLN A 50 3.00 -11.27 -15.78
C GLN A 50 2.23 -12.60 -15.65
N GLY A 51 1.03 -12.68 -16.24
CA GLY A 51 0.20 -13.89 -16.26
C GLY A 51 -0.64 -14.16 -14.99
N TYR A 52 -0.38 -13.49 -13.86
CA TYR A 52 -1.00 -13.80 -12.56
C TYR A 52 -1.62 -12.61 -11.83
N GLY A 53 -1.68 -11.44 -12.47
CA GLY A 53 -2.31 -10.23 -11.91
C GLY A 53 -1.36 -9.39 -11.05
N SER A 54 -1.57 -9.35 -9.74
CA SER A 54 -0.82 -8.50 -8.79
C SER A 54 -0.07 -9.31 -7.75
N SER A 55 0.97 -8.74 -7.14
CA SER A 55 1.70 -9.33 -6.03
C SER A 55 0.89 -9.42 -4.73
N ASN A 56 -0.31 -8.86 -4.68
CA ASN A 56 -1.25 -8.91 -3.55
C ASN A 56 -1.90 -10.29 -3.34
N THR A 57 -1.10 -11.34 -3.18
CA THR A 57 -1.60 -12.71 -2.94
C THR A 57 -2.12 -12.89 -1.51
N GLY A 58 -2.81 -14.01 -1.26
CA GLY A 58 -3.29 -14.37 0.08
C GLY A 58 -2.18 -14.42 1.14
N ASN A 59 -1.00 -14.94 0.80
CA ASN A 59 0.16 -14.92 1.69
C ASN A 59 0.62 -13.52 2.06
N VAL A 60 0.64 -12.60 1.08
CA VAL A 60 1.04 -11.21 1.33
C VAL A 60 0.00 -10.51 2.21
N ALA A 61 -1.30 -10.75 1.97
CA ALA A 61 -2.35 -10.24 2.82
C ALA A 61 -2.28 -10.82 4.25
N GLY A 62 -1.99 -12.12 4.39
CA GLY A 62 -1.79 -12.76 5.68
C GLY A 62 -0.64 -12.11 6.46
N GLY A 63 0.53 -11.96 5.82
CA GLY A 63 1.68 -11.28 6.45
C GLY A 63 1.41 -9.81 6.78
N PHE A 64 0.66 -9.09 5.93
CA PHE A 64 0.28 -7.70 6.18
C PHE A 64 -0.59 -7.55 7.43
N PHE A 65 -1.56 -8.45 7.63
CA PHE A 65 -2.48 -8.38 8.77
C PHE A 65 -1.98 -9.12 10.02
N GLN A 66 -0.88 -9.86 9.94
CA GLN A 66 -0.30 -10.55 11.09
C GLN A 66 0.22 -9.56 12.15
N ASN A 67 0.74 -8.41 11.72
CA ASN A 67 1.24 -7.34 12.59
C ASN A 67 0.53 -6.01 12.26
N PRO A 68 -0.72 -5.80 12.73
CA PRO A 68 -1.50 -4.62 12.40
C PRO A 68 -0.87 -3.31 12.89
N GLU A 69 -0.11 -3.34 13.98
CA GLU A 69 0.62 -2.16 14.50
C GLU A 69 1.68 -1.67 13.52
N LEU A 70 2.52 -2.57 13.02
CA LEU A 70 3.55 -2.23 12.04
C LEU A 70 2.93 -1.85 10.69
N ALA A 71 1.83 -2.51 10.30
CA ALA A 71 1.08 -2.13 9.10
C ALA A 71 0.49 -0.72 9.22
N SER A 72 -0.05 -0.35 10.38
CA SER A 72 -0.55 1.00 10.69
C SER A 72 0.58 2.02 10.63
N GLU A 73 1.72 1.76 11.27
CA GLU A 73 2.88 2.66 11.27
C GLU A 73 3.39 2.93 9.85
N VAL A 74 3.52 1.88 9.03
CA VAL A 74 4.01 1.99 7.66
C VAL A 74 3.01 2.69 6.74
N THR A 75 1.71 2.38 6.87
CA THR A 75 0.67 2.88 5.97
C THR A 75 0.05 4.20 6.41
N GLY A 76 0.20 4.57 7.68
CA GLY A 76 -0.47 5.72 8.31
C GLY A 76 -1.98 5.53 8.50
N ILE A 77 -2.48 4.30 8.40
CA ILE A 77 -3.90 3.97 8.59
C ILE A 77 -4.11 3.48 10.01
N ASN A 78 -5.07 4.08 10.71
CA ASN A 78 -5.41 3.69 12.07
C ASN A 78 -5.92 2.22 12.10
N ILE A 79 -5.61 1.54 13.20
CA ILE A 79 -5.99 0.15 13.47
C ILE A 79 -7.48 0.06 13.86
N ASP A 80 -8.00 1.09 14.55
CA ASP A 80 -9.38 1.19 15.05
C ASP A 80 -10.41 1.69 14.02
#